data_AF-A0A838YJ84-F1
#
_entry.id   AF-A0A838YJ84-F1
#
_cell.length_a   1.000
_cell.length_b   1.000
_cell.length_c   1.000
_cell.angle_alpha   90.00
_cell.angle_beta   90.00
_cell.angle_gamma   90.00
#
_symmetry.space_group_name_H-M   'P 1'
#
loop_
_entity.id
_entity.type
_entity.pdbx_description
1 polymer ?
#
loop_
_entity_poly.entity_id
_entity_poly.type
_entity_poly.pdbx_seq_one_letter_code
_entity_poly.pdbx_strand_id
1 'polypeptide(L)'
;MRTSYRNILLSLLFFNLTTSHLFADEEIPLIAQDGVWKYLDDGTDLGTAWREPNFDDSAWPSGAAGLGFGNRGILTTLDRGPSTARNVTFYFRKEFNVTSAQLNSLEGDDPFYQILLGLQRDDGAVIYINGQELHRD
;
A
#
# COMPACT_ATOMS: atom_id res chain seq x y z
N MET A 1 67.14 -47.35 -0.41
CA MET A 1 67.11 -45.88 -0.52
C MET A 1 65.66 -45.43 -0.46
N ARG A 2 65.32 -44.58 0.52
CA ARG A 2 63.98 -44.08 0.84
C ARG A 2 63.79 -42.75 0.12
N THR A 3 62.72 -42.58 -0.64
CA THR A 3 62.25 -41.25 -1.10
C THR A 3 60.96 -40.94 -0.37
N SER A 4 60.99 -39.87 0.43
CA SER A 4 59.90 -39.37 1.26
C SER A 4 59.09 -38.35 0.46
N TYR A 5 57.77 -38.51 0.39
CA TYR A 5 56.86 -37.50 -0.14
C TYR A 5 56.28 -36.69 1.02
N ARG A 6 56.46 -35.37 0.99
CA ARG A 6 55.81 -34.43 1.93
C ARG A 6 54.45 -34.02 1.35
N ASN A 7 53.36 -34.41 2.00
CA ASN A 7 52.04 -33.87 1.71
C ASN A 7 51.98 -32.42 2.19
N ILE A 8 51.76 -31.47 1.29
CA ILE A 8 51.45 -30.08 1.62
C ILE A 8 49.94 -29.97 1.67
N LEU A 9 49.37 -29.76 2.85
CA LEU A 9 47.96 -29.40 3.02
C LEU A 9 47.77 -27.97 2.51
N LEU A 10 46.89 -27.79 1.53
CA LEU A 10 46.36 -26.48 1.14
C LEU A 10 45.07 -26.25 1.93
N SER A 11 45.14 -25.54 3.06
CA SER A 11 43.94 -25.09 3.76
C SER A 11 43.32 -23.92 3.00
N LEU A 12 42.25 -24.17 2.26
CA LEU A 12 41.34 -23.14 1.77
C LEU A 12 40.45 -22.69 2.94
N LEU A 13 40.71 -21.51 3.47
CA LEU A 13 39.84 -20.86 4.45
C LEU A 13 38.67 -20.23 3.67
N PHE A 14 37.52 -20.90 3.64
CA PHE A 14 36.28 -20.27 3.18
C PHE A 14 35.84 -19.27 4.25
N PHE A 15 36.09 -17.99 4.00
CA PHE A 15 35.45 -16.92 4.75
C PHE A 15 34.01 -16.85 4.26
N ASN A 16 33.08 -17.49 4.98
CA ASN A 16 31.67 -17.16 4.83
C ASN A 16 31.52 -15.72 5.32
N LEU A 17 31.60 -14.75 4.41
CA LEU A 17 31.02 -13.44 4.67
C LEU A 17 29.52 -13.68 4.77
N THR A 18 29.02 -13.92 5.97
CA THR A 18 27.61 -13.63 6.25
C THR A 18 27.50 -12.13 6.17
N THR A 19 27.07 -11.62 5.03
CA THR A 19 26.53 -10.27 4.95
C THR A 19 25.42 -10.25 5.99
N SER A 20 25.62 -9.54 7.10
CA SER A 20 24.51 -9.14 7.93
C SER A 20 23.68 -8.20 7.08
N HIS A 21 22.72 -8.73 6.33
CA HIS A 21 21.64 -7.92 5.80
C HIS A 21 20.88 -7.45 7.04
N LEU A 22 21.17 -6.21 7.45
CA LEU A 22 20.18 -5.40 8.12
C LEU A 22 19.05 -5.29 7.10
N PHE A 23 18.10 -6.24 7.15
CA PHE A 23 16.83 -6.06 6.49
C PHE A 23 16.19 -4.87 7.21
N ALA A 24 16.43 -3.66 6.69
CA ALA A 24 15.30 -2.76 6.63
C ALA A 24 14.29 -3.54 5.80
N ASP A 25 13.12 -3.83 6.36
CA ASP A 25 12.01 -4.32 5.54
C ASP A 25 11.91 -3.32 4.39
N GLU A 26 12.26 -3.77 3.18
CA GLU A 26 12.21 -2.92 2.02
C GLU A 26 10.72 -2.65 1.80
N GLU A 27 10.28 -1.44 2.15
CA GLU A 27 8.89 -1.05 1.97
C GLU A 27 8.79 -0.22 0.69
N ILE A 28 7.83 -0.60 -0.15
CA ILE A 28 7.52 0.17 -1.35
C ILE A 28 6.40 1.14 -1.00
N PRO A 29 6.65 2.46 -0.95
CA PRO A 29 5.59 3.41 -0.68
C PRO A 29 4.60 3.42 -1.85
N LEU A 30 3.40 2.89 -1.62
CA LEU A 30 2.35 2.81 -2.64
C LEU A 30 1.61 4.14 -2.78
N ILE A 31 1.29 4.78 -1.65
CA ILE A 31 0.52 6.02 -1.57
C ILE A 31 1.13 6.87 -0.46
N ALA A 32 1.45 8.13 -0.77
CA ALA A 32 1.91 9.10 0.22
C ALA A 32 0.77 9.48 1.18
N GLN A 33 1.10 9.78 2.44
CA GLN A 33 0.12 10.09 3.49
C GLN A 33 -0.81 11.26 3.13
N ASP A 34 -0.32 12.27 2.40
CA ASP A 34 -1.06 13.44 1.92
C ASP A 34 -1.36 13.38 0.42
N GLY A 35 -1.23 12.19 -0.19
CA GLY A 35 -1.46 11.99 -1.61
C GLY A 35 -2.84 12.47 -2.07
N VAL A 36 -2.94 12.85 -3.34
CA VAL A 36 -4.23 13.28 -3.93
C VAL A 36 -5.08 12.07 -4.27
N TRP A 37 -6.31 12.05 -3.76
CA TRP A 37 -7.35 11.03 -4.00
C TRP A 37 -8.48 11.62 -4.83
N LYS A 38 -9.11 10.76 -5.66
CA LYS A 38 -10.43 11.05 -6.21
C LYS A 38 -11.48 10.73 -5.17
N TYR A 39 -12.55 11.50 -5.15
CA TYR A 39 -13.65 11.27 -4.21
C TYR A 39 -15.02 11.50 -4.85
N LEU A 40 -16.03 10.85 -4.29
CA LEU A 40 -17.43 11.14 -4.56
C LEU A 40 -18.15 11.34 -3.23
N ASP A 41 -18.78 12.49 -3.08
CA ASP A 41 -19.39 12.97 -1.86
C ASP A 41 -20.81 13.50 -2.08
N ASP A 42 -21.45 13.14 -3.19
CA ASP A 42 -22.78 13.63 -3.59
C ASP A 42 -23.97 12.85 -2.99
N GLY A 43 -23.68 11.79 -2.22
CA GLY A 43 -24.68 10.93 -1.58
C GLY A 43 -25.24 9.83 -2.48
N THR A 44 -24.74 9.67 -3.71
CA THR A 44 -25.14 8.59 -4.62
C THR A 44 -24.67 7.23 -4.10
N ASP A 45 -25.54 6.21 -4.14
CA ASP A 45 -25.12 4.82 -3.88
C ASP A 45 -24.55 4.20 -5.16
N LEU A 46 -23.24 3.93 -5.15
CA LEU A 46 -22.52 3.32 -6.27
C LEU A 46 -22.55 1.78 -6.26
N GLY A 47 -23.12 1.16 -5.22
CA GLY A 47 -23.12 -0.27 -5.03
C GLY A 47 -21.70 -0.84 -4.99
N THR A 48 -21.39 -1.74 -5.94
CA THR A 48 -20.13 -2.49 -5.98
C THR A 48 -19.22 -2.15 -7.16
N ALA A 49 -19.75 -1.54 -8.22
CA ALA A 49 -19.02 -1.33 -9.48
C ALA A 49 -17.77 -0.43 -9.30
N TRP A 50 -17.84 0.54 -8.39
CA TRP A 50 -16.76 1.49 -8.11
C TRP A 50 -15.51 0.84 -7.52
N ARG A 51 -15.55 -0.44 -7.11
CA ARG A 51 -14.40 -1.14 -6.49
C ARG A 51 -13.47 -1.74 -7.54
N GLU A 52 -13.95 -1.85 -8.78
CA GLU A 52 -13.22 -2.49 -9.86
C GLU A 52 -12.11 -1.59 -10.41
N PRO A 53 -10.99 -2.15 -10.90
CA PRO A 53 -9.89 -1.37 -11.46
C PRO A 53 -10.30 -0.56 -12.69
N ASN A 54 -11.23 -1.06 -13.49
CA ASN A 54 -11.67 -0.45 -14.74
C ASN A 54 -12.87 0.51 -14.61
N PHE A 55 -13.27 0.84 -13.38
CA PHE A 55 -14.33 1.80 -13.13
C PHE A 55 -13.92 3.21 -13.59
N ASP A 56 -14.78 3.87 -14.37
CA ASP A 56 -14.54 5.23 -14.84
C ASP A 56 -14.90 6.25 -13.74
N ASP A 57 -13.87 6.77 -13.07
CA ASP A 57 -13.97 7.86 -12.09
C ASP A 57 -13.43 9.19 -12.66
N SER A 58 -13.37 9.35 -13.98
CA SER A 58 -12.82 10.56 -14.62
C SER A 58 -13.58 11.84 -14.24
N ALA A 59 -14.87 11.74 -13.93
CA ALA A 59 -15.71 12.85 -13.51
C ALA A 59 -15.58 13.20 -12.02
N TRP A 60 -14.89 12.39 -11.22
CA TRP A 60 -14.80 12.61 -9.78
C TRP A 60 -13.85 13.77 -9.47
N PRO A 61 -14.21 14.67 -8.54
CA PRO A 61 -13.27 15.65 -8.02
C PRO A 61 -12.09 14.96 -7.32
N SER A 62 -10.99 15.71 -7.17
CA SER A 62 -9.77 15.22 -6.51
C SER A 62 -9.26 16.20 -5.46
N GLY A 63 -8.68 15.68 -4.38
CA GLY A 63 -8.12 16.50 -3.30
C GLY A 63 -7.09 15.74 -2.47
N ALA A 64 -6.25 16.46 -1.72
CA ALA A 64 -5.26 15.87 -0.82
C ALA A 64 -5.93 15.07 0.31
N ALA A 65 -5.29 13.98 0.73
CA ALA A 65 -5.74 13.15 1.85
C ALA A 65 -5.88 13.96 3.16
N GLY A 66 -6.75 13.47 4.05
CA GLY A 66 -7.42 14.34 5.02
C GLY A 66 -8.72 14.88 4.43
N LEU A 67 -9.54 13.96 3.89
CA LEU A 67 -10.84 14.28 3.30
C LEU A 67 -11.92 14.16 4.38
N GLY A 68 -12.68 15.22 4.62
CA GLY A 68 -13.70 15.22 5.67
C GLY A 68 -14.14 16.60 6.10
N PHE A 69 -14.35 16.79 7.41
CA PHE A 69 -14.94 18.01 7.96
C PHE A 69 -14.34 18.42 9.30
N GLY A 70 -14.27 19.73 9.57
CA GLY A 70 -14.23 20.29 10.93
C GLY A 70 -12.97 20.07 11.78
N ASN A 71 -11.93 19.40 11.28
CA ASN A 71 -10.68 19.14 12.01
C ASN A 71 -9.47 19.83 11.35
N ARG A 72 -8.43 20.15 12.13
CA ARG A 72 -7.17 20.77 11.68
C ARG A 72 -6.37 19.88 10.71
N GLY A 73 -6.65 18.57 10.66
CA GLY A 73 -6.05 17.63 9.71
C GLY A 73 -6.81 17.47 8.39
N ILE A 74 -7.92 18.19 8.19
CA ILE A 74 -8.69 18.14 6.94
C ILE A 74 -8.06 19.07 5.91
N LEU A 75 -7.55 18.50 4.83
CA LEU A 75 -7.00 19.21 3.68
C LEU A 75 -8.02 19.37 2.56
N THR A 76 -8.94 18.41 2.43
CA THR A 76 -10.05 18.46 1.47
C THR A 76 -11.37 18.43 2.22
N THR A 77 -12.12 19.52 2.15
CA THR A 77 -13.47 19.57 2.73
C THR A 77 -14.45 18.91 1.78
N LEU A 78 -15.22 17.93 2.28
CA LEU A 78 -16.26 17.25 1.51
C LEU A 78 -17.60 18.02 1.59
N ASP A 79 -18.54 17.71 0.71
CA ASP A 79 -19.94 18.09 0.86
C ASP A 79 -20.69 17.05 1.72
N ARG A 80 -21.25 17.49 2.85
CA ARG A 80 -22.03 16.59 3.72
C ARG A 80 -23.48 16.42 3.25
N GLY A 81 -23.88 17.05 2.15
CA GLY A 81 -25.27 17.17 1.73
C GLY A 81 -26.05 18.14 2.63
N PRO A 82 -27.34 18.37 2.35
CA PRO A 82 -28.18 19.29 3.11
C PRO A 82 -28.38 18.84 4.57
N SER A 83 -28.65 19.78 5.47
CA SER A 83 -28.83 19.48 6.91
C SER A 83 -29.98 18.50 7.20
N THR A 84 -30.96 18.41 6.31
CA THR A 84 -32.12 17.51 6.40
C THR A 84 -31.85 16.10 5.87
N ALA A 85 -30.77 15.90 5.11
CA ALA A 85 -30.39 14.62 4.51
C ALA A 85 -28.87 14.59 4.32
N ARG A 86 -28.16 14.22 5.38
CA ARG A 86 -26.69 14.14 5.34
C ARG A 86 -26.24 12.91 4.58
N ASN A 87 -25.18 13.07 3.80
CA ASN A 87 -24.50 11.97 3.13
C ASN A 87 -23.84 11.08 4.19
N VAL A 88 -24.16 9.79 4.15
CA VAL A 88 -23.67 8.78 5.10
C VAL A 88 -22.50 7.97 4.53
N THR A 89 -22.31 8.00 3.22
CA THR A 89 -21.25 7.27 2.53
C THR A 89 -20.50 8.21 1.60
N PHE A 90 -19.18 8.12 1.66
CA PHE A 90 -18.24 8.84 0.81
C PHE A 90 -17.34 7.81 0.16
N TYR A 91 -17.04 7.99 -1.11
CA TYR A 91 -16.20 7.08 -1.86
C TYR A 91 -14.86 7.75 -2.13
N PHE A 92 -13.78 6.98 -2.01
CA PHE A 92 -12.42 7.45 -2.28
C PHE A 92 -11.73 6.45 -3.19
N ARG A 93 -11.08 6.93 -4.23
CA ARG A 93 -10.34 6.11 -5.19
C ARG A 93 -8.93 6.65 -5.39
N LYS A 94 -7.96 5.73 -5.38
CA LYS A 94 -6.56 5.99 -5.67
C LYS A 94 -5.98 4.81 -6.42
N GLU A 95 -5.38 5.10 -7.56
CA GLU A 95 -4.57 4.16 -8.30
C GLU A 95 -3.11 4.25 -7.85
N PHE A 96 -2.47 3.10 -7.79
CA PHE A 96 -1.04 2.94 -7.64
C PHE A 96 -0.58 1.77 -8.51
N ASN A 97 0.69 1.76 -8.90
CA ASN A 97 1.27 0.69 -9.71
C ASN A 97 2.44 0.07 -8.96
N VAL A 98 2.53 -1.25 -9.02
CA VAL A 98 3.68 -2.02 -8.52
C VAL A 98 4.24 -2.80 -9.69
N THR A 99 5.46 -2.46 -10.09
CA THR A 99 6.14 -3.13 -11.18
C THR A 99 6.67 -4.50 -10.75
N SER A 100 6.92 -5.40 -11.69
CA SER A 100 7.57 -6.68 -11.38
C SER A 100 8.98 -6.47 -10.79
N ALA A 101 9.71 -5.42 -11.20
CA ALA A 101 11.01 -5.11 -10.61
C ALA A 101 10.90 -4.74 -9.13
N GLN A 102 9.86 -4.00 -8.77
CA GLN A 102 9.52 -3.66 -7.38
C GLN A 102 9.13 -4.92 -6.58
N LEU A 103 8.28 -5.78 -7.13
CA LEU A 103 7.94 -7.04 -6.44
C LEU A 103 9.16 -7.95 -6.26
N ASN A 104 10.05 -8.01 -7.25
CA ASN A 104 11.26 -8.82 -7.18
C ASN A 104 12.29 -8.24 -6.19
N SER A 105 12.29 -6.93 -5.92
CA SER A 105 13.17 -6.35 -4.90
C SER A 105 12.72 -6.70 -3.49
N LEU A 106 11.43 -6.98 -3.32
CA LEU A 106 10.85 -7.50 -2.07
C LEU A 106 10.98 -9.01 -1.92
N GLU A 107 11.29 -9.73 -3.00
CA GLU A 107 11.36 -11.18 -3.02
C GLU A 107 12.65 -11.64 -2.32
N GLY A 108 12.55 -11.85 -1.01
CA GLY A 108 13.54 -12.54 -0.19
C GLY A 108 13.27 -14.05 -0.13
N ASP A 109 13.61 -14.67 1.00
CA ASP A 109 13.31 -16.10 1.24
C ASP A 109 11.82 -16.36 1.58
N ASP A 110 10.99 -15.31 1.69
CA ASP A 110 9.56 -15.38 2.02
C ASP A 110 8.70 -15.23 0.75
N PRO A 111 7.83 -16.20 0.42
CA PRO A 111 6.97 -16.14 -0.77
C PRO A 111 5.73 -15.23 -0.59
N PHE A 112 5.55 -14.55 0.54
CA PHE A 112 4.37 -13.74 0.81
C PHE A 112 4.66 -12.23 0.81
N TYR A 113 3.86 -11.49 0.03
CA TYR A 113 3.80 -10.03 0.10
C TYR A 113 2.77 -9.58 1.13
N GLN A 114 3.07 -8.49 1.84
CA GLN A 114 2.17 -7.83 2.78
C GLN A 114 1.85 -6.42 2.31
N ILE A 115 0.65 -5.93 2.63
CA ILE A 115 0.26 -4.54 2.41
C ILE A 115 0.01 -3.90 3.77
N LEU A 116 0.79 -2.87 4.10
CA LEU A 116 0.55 -2.05 5.28
C LEU A 116 -0.46 -0.95 4.95
N LEU A 117 -1.56 -0.90 5.70
CA LEU A 117 -2.62 0.09 5.54
C LEU A 117 -2.66 1.02 6.75
N GLY A 118 -2.34 2.30 6.52
CA GLY A 118 -2.58 3.36 7.50
C GLY A 118 -3.92 4.03 7.22
N LEU A 119 -4.88 3.93 8.16
CA LEU A 119 -6.19 4.55 8.02
C LEU A 119 -6.61 5.25 9.31
N GLN A 120 -6.92 6.54 9.20
CA GLN A 120 -7.68 7.29 10.20
C GLN A 120 -9.09 7.51 9.66
N ARG A 121 -10.10 7.10 10.43
CA ARG A 121 -11.52 7.09 10.05
C ARG A 121 -12.40 7.48 11.23
N ASP A 122 -13.59 7.95 10.92
CA ASP A 122 -14.66 8.29 11.87
C ASP A 122 -16.00 8.25 11.10
N ASP A 123 -16.91 7.29 11.34
CA ASP A 123 -16.83 6.20 12.32
C ASP A 123 -16.13 4.94 11.77
N GLY A 124 -16.42 4.56 10.52
CA GLY A 124 -16.00 3.27 9.94
C GLY A 124 -15.62 3.36 8.47
N ALA A 125 -15.01 2.30 7.95
CA ALA A 125 -14.57 2.24 6.56
C ALA A 125 -14.44 0.80 6.05
N VAL A 126 -14.55 0.65 4.74
CA VAL A 126 -14.25 -0.62 4.04
C VAL A 126 -13.23 -0.35 2.97
N ILE A 127 -12.18 -1.18 2.94
CA ILE A 127 -11.07 -1.06 2.00
C ILE A 127 -11.17 -2.19 0.98
N TYR A 128 -11.12 -1.82 -0.30
CA TYR A 128 -11.05 -2.74 -1.42
C TYR A 128 -9.75 -2.53 -2.21
N ILE A 129 -9.14 -3.60 -2.67
CA ILE A 129 -8.09 -3.57 -3.69
C ILE A 129 -8.52 -4.49 -4.82
N ASN A 130 -8.62 -3.93 -6.04
CA ASN A 130 -9.03 -4.65 -7.25
C ASN A 130 -10.32 -5.47 -7.05
N GLY A 131 -11.37 -4.82 -6.54
CA GLY A 131 -12.67 -5.45 -6.28
C GLY A 131 -12.75 -6.32 -5.01
N GLN A 132 -11.62 -6.74 -4.42
CA GLN A 132 -11.61 -7.61 -3.24
C GLN A 132 -11.62 -6.81 -1.94
N GLU A 133 -12.52 -7.15 -1.01
CA GLU A 133 -12.53 -6.57 0.34
C GLU A 133 -11.31 -7.06 1.12
N LEU A 134 -10.50 -6.13 1.62
CA LEU A 134 -9.35 -6.45 2.45
C LEU A 134 -9.64 -6.26 3.94
N HIS A 135 -10.39 -5.23 4.28
CA HIS A 135 -10.63 -4.87 5.67
C HIS A 135 -11.89 -4.03 5.83
N ARG A 136 -12.52 -4.19 7.00
CA ARG A 136 -13.70 -3.45 7.46
C ARG A 136 -13.59 -3.20 8.95
N ASP A 137 -13.95 -1.99 9.35
CA ASP A 137 -14.13 -1.56 10.74
C ASP A 137 -15.38 -0.69 10.87
#